data_AF-A0A1W0A918-F1
#
_entry.id   AF-A0A1W0A918-F1
#
_cell.length_a   1.000
_cell.length_b   1.000
_cell.length_c   1.000
_cell.angle_alpha   90.00
_cell.angle_beta   90.00
_cell.angle_gamma   90.00
#
_symmetry.space_group_name_H-M   'P 1'
#
loop_
_entity.id
_entity.type
_entity.pdbx_description
1 polymer ?
#
loop_
_entity_poly.entity_id
_entity_poly.type
_entity_poly.pdbx_seq_one_letter_code
_entity_poly.pdbx_strand_id
1 'polypeptide(L)'
;MAKRFAFKCTGCGRCCTGKGGVARVNGVEIAAISDYLSMPEESFVKKFVRIVNGGPALRQTEDDSQCVFLDNKKCTIYPVRPTQCRTYPFWPQQLISKYDWQLAAKQCEGIKITATDEKDFVPDDVVLKEMVVHEVHRSGEEMTYDDIHELVSELDPSMLQEFKEDIDAKYTRKILFESDGVLVMDSFLDDLPPTRSLHFTNRLELVQSEVFLSKDGSIDFTKLALDVHKGLCIGLALTTKPDSLRIGLLGAGAGVLPAYLEKNVIGDVHIDAVDPSIAILQAGREYFNLKQSTRLALHTEFGEDFLAKQESSSTDWLIIDVEDGSTSESTLRAPPASFLTSDFLKQVERVLTPTGSVAINAIYSDKDSALKTIQEVMAPHFVEVWVLEMPKNSIVFGLRTPTTFPTLDLSNLSSELARTIEGVFTASHQFYKLQ
;
A
#
# COMPACT_ATOMS: atom_id res chain seq x y z
N MET A 1 16.85 -5.15 22.15
CA MET A 1 16.47 -4.12 23.15
C MET A 1 14.98 -4.26 23.41
N ALA A 2 14.52 -4.17 24.65
CA ALA A 2 13.09 -4.11 24.95
C ALA A 2 12.48 -2.89 24.22
N LYS A 3 11.35 -3.09 23.54
CA LYS A 3 10.62 -2.00 22.86
C LYS A 3 10.03 -1.10 23.94
N ARG A 4 10.49 0.15 24.04
CA ARG A 4 9.97 1.14 24.99
C ARG A 4 9.13 2.17 24.24
N PHE A 5 7.97 2.50 24.78
CA PHE A 5 7.00 3.39 24.14
C PHE A 5 6.83 4.67 24.94
N ALA A 6 7.05 5.82 24.29
CA ALA A 6 6.88 7.12 24.91
C ALA A 6 5.61 7.81 24.40
N PHE A 7 4.69 8.11 25.31
CA PHE A 7 3.37 8.63 24.98
C PHE A 7 2.80 9.53 26.07
N LYS A 8 2.18 10.64 25.66
CA LYS A 8 1.36 11.48 26.51
C LYS A 8 0.19 12.06 25.72
N CYS A 9 -1.04 11.65 26.05
CA CYS A 9 -2.23 12.21 25.44
C CYS A 9 -2.31 13.73 25.68
N THR A 10 -2.54 14.49 24.61
CA THR A 10 -2.70 15.95 24.63
C THR A 10 -4.15 16.40 24.61
N GLY A 11 -5.10 15.47 24.48
CA GLY A 11 -6.52 15.79 24.29
C GLY A 11 -6.82 16.46 22.94
N CYS A 12 -6.00 16.20 21.91
CA CYS A 12 -6.14 16.85 20.61
C CYS A 12 -7.34 16.38 19.77
N GLY A 13 -7.93 15.22 20.08
CA GLY A 13 -9.06 14.65 19.35
C GLY A 13 -8.70 13.94 18.03
N ARG A 14 -7.41 13.90 17.62
CA ARG A 14 -7.00 13.34 16.32
C ARG A 14 -7.31 11.86 16.14
N CYS A 15 -7.33 11.06 17.21
CA CYS A 15 -7.70 9.65 17.17
C CYS A 15 -9.17 9.43 16.74
N CYS A 16 -10.00 10.48 16.78
CA CYS A 16 -11.39 10.45 16.34
C CYS A 16 -11.59 11.09 14.95
N THR A 17 -10.52 11.50 14.26
CA THR A 17 -10.58 12.17 12.95
C THR A 17 -9.92 11.32 11.86
N GLY A 18 -10.30 11.55 10.61
CA GLY A 18 -9.72 10.90 9.43
C GLY A 18 -10.74 10.08 8.65
N LYS A 19 -10.56 10.02 7.32
CA LYS A 19 -11.43 9.22 6.45
C LYS A 19 -11.28 7.72 6.73
N GLY A 20 -12.39 7.01 6.72
CA GLY A 20 -12.45 5.57 6.95
C GLY A 20 -12.17 5.10 8.38
N GLY A 21 -12.20 5.96 9.40
CA GLY A 21 -12.03 5.58 10.80
C GLY A 21 -13.01 4.48 11.28
N VAL A 22 -12.49 3.45 11.95
CA VAL A 22 -13.28 2.32 12.44
C VAL A 22 -13.11 2.18 13.95
N ALA A 23 -14.12 2.59 14.71
CA ALA A 23 -14.23 2.36 16.15
C ALA A 23 -15.22 1.22 16.41
N ARG A 24 -14.71 -0.01 16.53
CA ARG A 24 -15.51 -1.21 16.77
C ARG A 24 -16.16 -1.17 18.14
N VAL A 25 -17.36 -1.73 18.19
CA VAL A 25 -18.16 -1.90 19.41
C VAL A 25 -18.74 -3.29 19.45
N ASN A 26 -18.90 -3.88 20.63
CA ASN A 26 -19.69 -5.10 20.85
C ASN A 26 -21.08 -4.77 21.43
N GLY A 27 -21.91 -5.79 21.69
CA GLY A 27 -23.26 -5.62 22.24
C GLY A 27 -23.28 -4.97 23.62
N VAL A 28 -22.38 -5.36 24.51
CA VAL A 28 -22.29 -4.78 25.87
C VAL A 28 -21.89 -3.30 25.83
N GLU A 29 -20.94 -2.93 24.95
CA GLU A 29 -20.56 -1.54 24.74
C GLU A 29 -21.69 -0.72 24.12
N ILE A 30 -22.47 -1.29 23.20
CA ILE A 30 -23.66 -0.66 22.64
C ILE A 30 -24.67 -0.33 23.75
N ALA A 31 -24.97 -1.30 24.62
CA ALA A 31 -25.88 -1.11 25.76
C ALA A 31 -25.37 -0.02 26.72
N ALA A 32 -24.08 -0.07 27.09
CA ALA A 32 -23.47 0.92 27.97
C ALA A 32 -23.52 2.35 27.40
N ILE A 33 -23.27 2.51 26.09
CA ILE A 33 -23.33 3.82 25.44
C ILE A 33 -24.77 4.30 25.31
N SER A 34 -25.71 3.42 24.96
CA SER A 34 -27.12 3.79 24.83
C SER A 34 -27.73 4.22 26.16
N ASP A 35 -27.39 3.53 27.25
CA ASP A 35 -27.80 3.88 28.61
C ASP A 35 -27.24 5.24 29.04
N TYR A 36 -25.95 5.48 28.78
CA TYR A 36 -25.32 6.77 29.07
C TYR A 36 -25.98 7.93 28.31
N LEU A 37 -26.43 7.69 27.08
CA LEU A 37 -27.16 8.66 26.26
C LEU A 37 -28.66 8.73 26.58
N SER A 38 -29.16 7.91 27.52
CA SER A 38 -30.59 7.77 27.82
C SER A 38 -31.42 7.49 26.55
N MET A 39 -30.93 6.59 25.70
CA MET A 39 -31.51 6.23 24.40
C MET A 39 -31.76 4.72 24.33
N PRO A 40 -32.88 4.24 23.74
CA PRO A 40 -33.07 2.81 23.50
C PRO A 40 -31.99 2.24 22.57
N GLU A 41 -31.48 1.04 22.86
CA GLU A 41 -30.43 0.37 22.07
C GLU A 41 -30.76 0.31 20.57
N GLU A 42 -31.98 -0.07 20.20
CA GLU A 42 -32.41 -0.15 18.79
C GLU A 42 -32.26 1.22 18.08
N SER A 43 -32.59 2.30 18.79
CA SER A 43 -32.44 3.67 18.27
C SER A 43 -30.97 4.06 18.15
N PHE A 44 -30.14 3.63 19.11
CA PHE A 44 -28.71 3.86 19.09
C PHE A 44 -28.05 3.14 17.90
N VAL A 45 -28.32 1.85 17.72
CA VAL A 45 -27.78 1.03 16.62
C VAL A 45 -28.14 1.66 15.28
N LYS A 46 -29.42 2.00 15.08
CA LYS A 46 -29.89 2.61 13.83
C LYS A 46 -29.22 3.94 13.53
N LYS A 47 -28.96 4.76 14.55
CA LYS A 47 -28.46 6.13 14.39
C LYS A 47 -26.94 6.22 14.35
N PHE A 48 -26.25 5.41 15.14
CA PHE A 48 -24.83 5.59 15.44
C PHE A 48 -23.95 4.38 15.12
N VAL A 49 -24.51 3.24 14.72
CA VAL A 49 -23.73 2.05 14.37
C VAL A 49 -23.77 1.81 12.84
N ARG A 50 -22.65 1.33 12.31
CA ARG A 50 -22.48 0.83 10.94
C ARG A 50 -21.77 -0.53 10.97
N ILE A 51 -21.93 -1.34 9.93
CA ILE A 51 -21.20 -2.60 9.77
C ILE A 51 -19.99 -2.36 8.88
N VAL A 52 -18.80 -2.71 9.37
CA VAL A 52 -17.53 -2.59 8.64
C VAL A 52 -16.78 -3.92 8.73
N ASN A 53 -16.44 -4.51 7.58
CA ASN A 53 -15.79 -5.82 7.48
C ASN A 53 -16.47 -6.89 8.36
N GLY A 54 -17.80 -6.98 8.28
CA GLY A 54 -18.59 -7.98 9.00
C GLY A 54 -18.88 -7.69 10.49
N GLY A 55 -18.34 -6.61 11.07
CA GLY A 55 -18.52 -6.29 12.48
C GLY A 55 -19.09 -4.89 12.74
N PRO A 56 -19.79 -4.67 13.88
CA PRO A 56 -20.32 -3.35 14.24
C PRO A 56 -19.22 -2.35 14.61
N ALA A 57 -19.43 -1.10 14.21
CA ALA A 57 -18.56 0.03 14.50
C ALA A 57 -19.38 1.32 14.62
N LEU A 58 -18.89 2.28 15.40
CA LEU A 58 -19.47 3.61 15.46
C LEU A 58 -19.37 4.30 14.09
N ARG A 59 -20.42 5.07 13.76
CA ARG A 59 -20.48 5.86 12.54
C ARG A 59 -19.48 7.01 12.57
N GLN A 60 -19.13 7.45 11.37
CA GLN A 60 -18.51 8.74 11.13
C GLN A 60 -19.56 9.76 10.69
N THR A 61 -19.16 11.03 10.64
CA THR A 61 -19.94 12.11 10.01
C THR A 61 -20.26 11.78 8.55
N GLU A 62 -21.23 12.48 7.97
CA GLU A 62 -21.71 12.20 6.60
C GLU A 62 -20.62 12.35 5.54
N ASP A 63 -19.66 13.26 5.76
CA ASP A 63 -18.47 13.46 4.93
C ASP A 63 -17.32 12.48 5.24
N ASP A 64 -17.57 11.52 6.15
CA ASP A 64 -16.65 10.50 6.64
C ASP A 64 -15.37 11.07 7.27
N SER A 65 -15.38 12.34 7.73
CA SER A 65 -14.17 13.03 8.20
C SER A 65 -13.81 12.80 9.67
N GLN A 66 -14.77 12.42 10.52
CA GLN A 66 -14.56 12.17 11.94
C GLN A 66 -15.64 11.27 12.57
N CYS A 67 -15.40 10.74 13.76
CA CYS A 67 -16.39 10.03 14.57
C CYS A 67 -17.57 10.94 14.94
N VAL A 68 -18.79 10.40 14.89
CA VAL A 68 -20.04 11.13 15.24
C VAL A 68 -20.09 11.65 16.68
N PHE A 69 -19.29 11.10 17.60
CA PHE A 69 -19.23 11.54 19.00
C PHE A 69 -18.08 12.52 19.29
N LEU A 70 -17.35 12.98 18.27
CA LEU A 70 -16.35 14.03 18.44
C LEU A 70 -17.03 15.41 18.40
N ASP A 71 -16.95 16.16 19.49
CA ASP A 71 -17.37 17.57 19.56
C ASP A 71 -16.26 18.41 20.21
N ASN A 72 -15.88 19.52 19.57
CA ASN A 72 -14.86 20.45 20.09
C ASN A 72 -13.58 19.75 20.60
N LYS A 73 -13.06 18.77 19.84
CA LYS A 73 -11.90 17.91 20.17
C LYS A 73 -12.10 16.96 21.36
N LYS A 74 -13.32 16.84 21.88
CA LYS A 74 -13.67 15.97 23.01
C LYS A 74 -14.68 14.92 22.58
N CYS A 75 -14.55 13.72 23.14
CA CYS A 75 -15.55 12.68 22.95
C CYS A 75 -16.76 12.97 23.86
N THR A 76 -17.96 13.04 23.29
CA THR A 76 -19.20 13.29 24.05
C THR A 76 -19.62 12.08 24.90
N ILE A 77 -19.12 10.89 24.57
CA ILE A 77 -19.31 9.64 25.32
C ILE A 77 -18.03 9.22 26.09
N TYR A 78 -17.18 10.17 26.47
CA TYR A 78 -15.85 9.88 27.07
C TYR A 78 -15.84 8.83 28.20
N PRO A 79 -16.79 8.84 29.16
CA PRO A 79 -16.83 7.85 30.25
C PRO A 79 -17.10 6.41 29.80
N VAL A 80 -17.85 6.24 28.71
CA VAL A 80 -18.28 4.94 28.16
C VAL A 80 -17.65 4.68 26.79
N ARG A 81 -16.43 5.16 26.58
CA ARG A 81 -15.71 4.93 25.32
C ARG A 81 -15.51 3.43 25.10
N PRO A 82 -15.68 2.94 23.87
CA PRO A 82 -15.36 1.57 23.52
C PRO A 82 -13.90 1.22 23.85
N THR A 83 -13.65 -0.06 24.07
CA THR A 83 -12.36 -0.66 24.41
C THR A 83 -11.29 -0.30 23.39
N GLN A 84 -11.60 -0.38 22.10
CA GLN A 84 -10.68 0.06 21.04
C GLN A 84 -10.27 1.54 21.21
N CYS A 85 -11.20 2.41 21.61
CA CYS A 85 -10.93 3.83 21.82
C CYS A 85 -10.15 4.11 23.11
N ARG A 86 -10.31 3.29 24.16
CA ARG A 86 -9.59 3.42 25.44
C ARG A 86 -8.15 2.91 25.35
N THR A 87 -7.92 1.85 24.58
CA THR A 87 -6.60 1.20 24.38
C THR A 87 -5.68 1.96 23.41
N TYR A 88 -6.14 3.01 22.75
CA TYR A 88 -5.31 3.81 21.83
C TYR A 88 -4.22 4.61 22.60
N PRO A 89 -2.94 4.61 22.17
CA PRO A 89 -2.37 4.05 20.93
C PRO A 89 -1.59 2.73 21.16
N PHE A 90 -2.00 1.89 22.10
CA PHE A 90 -1.32 0.63 22.42
C PHE A 90 -1.93 -0.57 21.69
N TRP A 91 -2.42 -0.35 20.47
CA TRP A 91 -2.94 -1.43 19.63
C TRP A 91 -1.78 -2.31 19.16
N PRO A 92 -1.91 -3.65 19.13
CA PRO A 92 -0.83 -4.55 18.77
C PRO A 92 -0.10 -4.16 17.48
N GLN A 93 -0.83 -3.72 16.45
CA GLN A 93 -0.28 -3.34 15.16
C GLN A 93 0.68 -2.13 15.24
N GLN A 94 0.50 -1.25 16.22
CA GLN A 94 1.33 -0.07 16.46
C GLN A 94 2.58 -0.41 17.30
N LEU A 95 2.57 -1.55 17.99
CA LEU A 95 3.62 -2.00 18.92
C LEU A 95 4.56 -3.05 18.30
N ILE A 96 4.29 -3.47 17.06
CA ILE A 96 5.11 -4.48 16.34
C ILE A 96 6.56 -4.04 16.24
N SER A 97 6.83 -2.77 15.90
CA SER A 97 8.18 -2.26 15.75
C SER A 97 8.29 -0.75 15.98
N LYS A 98 9.54 -0.26 16.05
CA LYS A 98 9.82 1.18 16.06
C LYS A 98 9.23 1.88 14.84
N TYR A 99 9.23 1.21 13.69
CA TYR A 99 8.65 1.70 12.46
C TYR A 99 7.13 1.90 12.59
N ASP A 100 6.40 0.92 13.15
CA ASP A 100 4.95 1.04 13.35
C ASP A 100 4.61 2.14 14.36
N TRP A 101 5.43 2.30 15.40
CA TRP A 101 5.31 3.42 16.35
C TRP A 101 5.54 4.78 15.70
N GLN A 102 6.52 4.88 14.79
CA GLN A 102 6.75 6.09 13.99
C GLN A 102 5.58 6.40 13.05
N LEU A 103 4.97 5.37 12.44
CA LEU A 103 3.76 5.55 11.63
C LEU A 103 2.59 6.07 12.47
N ALA A 104 2.35 5.47 13.64
CA ALA A 104 1.31 5.92 14.56
C ALA A 104 1.51 7.38 14.99
N ALA A 105 2.77 7.82 15.16
CA ALA A 105 3.11 9.19 15.52
C ALA A 105 2.67 10.24 14.49
N LYS A 106 2.54 9.87 13.22
CA LYS A 106 1.99 10.76 12.18
C LYS A 106 0.53 11.13 12.45
N GLN A 107 -0.21 10.25 13.12
CA GLN A 107 -1.63 10.43 13.44
C GLN A 107 -1.84 10.91 14.89
N CYS A 108 -0.84 10.78 15.77
CA CYS A 108 -0.91 11.21 17.16
C CYS A 108 0.32 12.02 17.61
N GLU A 109 0.12 13.31 17.88
CA GLU A 109 1.19 14.16 18.47
C GLU A 109 1.59 13.76 19.89
N GLY A 110 0.79 12.94 20.56
CA GLY A 110 1.12 12.43 21.88
C GLY A 110 2.23 11.39 21.86
N ILE A 111 2.47 10.76 20.70
CA ILE A 111 3.52 9.75 20.53
C ILE A 111 4.87 10.43 20.33
N LYS A 112 5.85 10.10 21.18
CA LYS A 112 7.19 10.69 21.17
C LYS A 112 8.20 9.69 20.61
N ILE A 113 8.77 10.00 19.44
CA ILE A 113 9.75 9.12 18.76
C ILE A 113 11.21 9.40 19.16
N THR A 114 11.49 10.53 19.81
CA THR A 114 12.82 10.99 20.24
C THR A 114 12.90 11.23 21.75
N ALA A 115 11.99 10.63 22.54
CA ALA A 115 12.00 10.78 23.98
C ALA A 115 13.32 10.29 24.59
N THR A 116 13.90 11.12 25.45
CA THR A 116 15.12 10.81 26.22
C THR A 116 14.88 10.88 27.72
N ASP A 117 13.77 11.50 28.15
CA ASP A 117 13.40 11.61 29.56
C ASP A 117 12.57 10.38 29.96
N GLU A 118 13.01 9.69 31.01
CA GLU A 118 12.36 8.49 31.56
C GLU A 118 10.87 8.71 31.87
N LYS A 119 10.48 9.92 32.27
CA LYS A 119 9.08 10.26 32.59
C LYS A 119 8.13 10.23 31.38
N ASP A 120 8.68 10.25 30.18
CA ASP A 120 7.91 10.22 28.94
C ASP A 120 7.57 8.80 28.50
N PHE A 121 8.27 7.80 29.04
CA PHE A 121 8.05 6.40 28.73
C PHE A 121 6.92 5.82 29.57
N VAL A 122 6.03 5.08 28.91
CA VAL A 122 4.97 4.33 29.56
C VAL A 122 5.54 3.02 30.08
N PRO A 123 5.24 2.61 31.32
CA PRO A 123 5.70 1.34 31.87
C PRO A 123 5.29 0.14 30.99
N ASP A 124 6.20 -0.82 30.81
CA ASP A 124 6.00 -1.98 29.93
C ASP A 124 4.78 -2.82 30.34
N ASP A 125 4.50 -2.92 31.64
CA ASP A 125 3.34 -3.65 32.17
C ASP A 125 2.02 -2.96 31.82
N VAL A 126 1.99 -1.63 31.78
CA VAL A 126 0.83 -0.86 31.33
C VAL A 126 0.60 -1.08 29.84
N VAL A 127 1.65 -0.98 29.02
CA VAL A 127 1.55 -1.23 27.57
C VAL A 127 1.05 -2.65 27.29
N LEU A 128 1.59 -3.64 27.99
CA LEU A 128 1.19 -5.04 27.84
C LEU A 128 -0.28 -5.26 28.22
N LYS A 129 -0.74 -4.67 29.33
CA LYS A 129 -2.15 -4.75 29.74
C LYS A 129 -3.09 -4.16 28.68
N GLU A 130 -2.80 -2.96 28.17
CA GLU A 130 -3.62 -2.32 27.14
C GLU A 130 -3.67 -3.14 25.84
N MET A 131 -2.55 -3.76 25.47
CA MET A 131 -2.47 -4.65 24.32
C MET A 131 -3.33 -5.91 24.49
N VAL A 132 -3.28 -6.54 25.67
CA VAL A 132 -4.11 -7.72 26.02
C VAL A 132 -5.58 -7.34 25.99
N VAL A 133 -5.95 -6.22 26.62
CA VAL A 133 -7.34 -5.72 26.64
C VAL A 133 -7.85 -5.50 25.22
N HIS A 134 -7.03 -4.94 24.34
CA HIS A 134 -7.37 -4.74 22.94
C HIS A 134 -7.63 -6.05 22.19
N GLU A 135 -6.78 -7.06 22.38
CA GLU A 135 -6.92 -8.34 21.67
C GLU A 135 -8.09 -9.18 22.15
N VAL A 136 -8.39 -9.17 23.46
CA VAL A 136 -9.60 -9.82 23.99
C VAL A 136 -10.86 -9.18 23.43
N HIS A 137 -10.88 -7.85 23.29
CA HIS A 137 -11.98 -7.17 22.60
C HIS A 137 -12.06 -7.58 21.12
N ARG A 138 -10.91 -7.67 20.45
CA ARG A 138 -10.83 -8.06 19.03
C ARG A 138 -11.23 -9.51 18.77
N SER A 139 -11.08 -10.42 19.73
CA SER A 139 -11.52 -11.82 19.61
C SER A 139 -13.04 -11.98 19.60
N GLY A 140 -13.78 -10.90 19.88
CA GLY A 140 -15.24 -10.87 19.82
C GLY A 140 -15.93 -11.19 21.15
N GLU A 141 -15.21 -11.09 22.26
CA GLU A 141 -15.80 -11.24 23.59
C GLU A 141 -16.76 -10.07 23.89
N GLU A 142 -17.93 -10.41 24.46
CA GLU A 142 -18.98 -9.47 24.82
C GLU A 142 -18.70 -8.87 26.20
N MET A 143 -17.71 -7.97 26.26
CA MET A 143 -17.21 -7.36 27.49
C MET A 143 -16.85 -5.88 27.27
N THR A 144 -16.98 -5.06 28.31
CA THR A 144 -16.45 -3.69 28.29
C THR A 144 -14.95 -3.67 28.61
N TYR A 145 -14.31 -2.51 28.36
CA TYR A 145 -12.93 -2.30 28.78
C TYR A 145 -12.72 -2.57 30.27
N ASP A 146 -13.63 -2.11 31.13
CA ASP A 146 -13.45 -2.23 32.58
C ASP A 146 -13.58 -3.69 33.01
N ASP A 147 -14.49 -4.46 32.40
CA ASP A 147 -14.62 -5.90 32.66
C ASP A 147 -13.35 -6.66 32.26
N ILE A 148 -12.80 -6.38 31.07
CA ILE A 148 -11.57 -7.03 30.61
C ILE A 148 -10.39 -6.60 31.48
N HIS A 149 -10.31 -5.33 31.86
CA HIS A 149 -9.24 -4.82 32.71
C HIS A 149 -9.27 -5.45 34.10
N GLU A 150 -10.45 -5.69 34.68
CA GLU A 150 -10.60 -6.42 35.94
C GLU A 150 -10.06 -7.85 35.81
N LEU A 151 -10.47 -8.60 34.77
CA LEU A 151 -9.94 -9.94 34.51
C LEU A 151 -8.41 -9.94 34.32
N VAL A 152 -7.89 -9.00 33.54
CA VAL A 152 -6.45 -8.87 33.26
C VAL A 152 -5.66 -8.52 34.53
N SER A 153 -6.27 -7.80 35.47
CA SER A 153 -5.63 -7.46 36.75
C SER A 153 -5.46 -8.66 37.68
N GLU A 154 -6.25 -9.71 37.47
CA GLU A 154 -6.19 -10.98 38.21
C GLU A 154 -5.24 -12.01 37.56
N LEU A 155 -4.77 -11.76 36.33
CA LEU A 155 -3.86 -12.67 35.63
C LEU A 155 -2.47 -12.70 36.28
N ASP A 156 -1.91 -13.91 36.39
CA ASP A 156 -0.51 -14.10 36.76
C ASP A 156 0.42 -13.41 35.73
N PRO A 157 1.46 -12.68 36.16
CA PRO A 157 2.43 -12.06 35.27
C PRO A 157 3.04 -13.01 34.21
N SER A 158 3.16 -14.31 34.52
CA SER A 158 3.63 -15.32 33.57
C SER A 158 2.68 -15.52 32.38
N MET A 159 1.36 -15.50 32.59
CA MET A 159 0.38 -15.61 31.51
C MET A 159 0.41 -14.39 30.58
N LEU A 160 0.59 -13.19 31.15
CA LEU A 160 0.76 -11.96 30.36
C LEU A 160 2.02 -12.02 29.49
N GLN A 161 3.09 -12.61 30.03
CA GLN A 161 4.34 -12.79 29.30
C GLN A 161 4.21 -13.84 28.17
N GLU A 162 3.52 -14.96 28.40
CA GLU A 162 3.20 -15.95 27.36
C GLU A 162 2.35 -15.33 26.22
N PHE A 163 1.35 -14.53 26.58
CA PHE A 163 0.53 -13.80 25.60
C PHE A 163 1.36 -12.84 24.73
N LYS A 164 2.30 -12.13 25.35
CA LYS A 164 3.23 -11.25 24.64
C LYS A 164 4.09 -12.05 23.65
N GLU A 165 4.58 -13.21 24.06
CA GLU A 165 5.41 -14.08 23.23
C GLU A 165 4.63 -14.63 22.02
N ASP A 166 3.35 -14.98 22.20
CA ASP A 166 2.47 -15.39 21.09
C ASP A 166 2.22 -14.24 20.09
N ILE A 167 1.97 -13.01 20.58
CA ILE A 167 1.85 -11.84 19.71
C ILE A 167 3.15 -11.53 18.97
N ASP A 168 4.29 -11.49 19.67
CA ASP A 168 5.58 -11.22 19.03
C ASP A 168 5.91 -12.31 17.98
N ALA A 169 5.50 -13.57 18.20
CA ALA A 169 5.66 -14.64 17.22
C ALA A 169 4.77 -14.48 15.98
N LYS A 170 3.55 -13.96 16.15
CA LYS A 170 2.57 -13.72 15.07
C LYS A 170 2.84 -12.45 14.27
N TYR A 171 3.41 -11.43 14.92
CA TYR A 171 3.59 -10.10 14.36
C TYR A 171 5.03 -9.63 14.57
N THR A 172 5.86 -9.88 13.57
CA THR A 172 7.27 -9.47 13.58
C THR A 172 7.59 -8.65 12.34
N ARG A 173 8.33 -7.55 12.54
CA ARG A 173 9.07 -6.87 11.47
C ARG A 173 10.56 -6.95 11.74
N LYS A 174 11.30 -7.36 10.72
CA LYS A 174 12.77 -7.44 10.76
C LYS A 174 13.35 -6.41 9.80
N ILE A 175 13.92 -5.34 10.34
CA ILE A 175 14.68 -4.37 9.55
C ILE A 175 15.95 -5.07 9.03
N LEU A 176 16.10 -5.13 7.71
CA LEU A 176 17.27 -5.69 7.04
C LEU A 176 18.31 -4.62 6.75
N PHE A 177 17.84 -3.41 6.45
CA PHE A 177 18.69 -2.27 6.11
C PHE A 177 17.96 -0.95 6.40
N GLU A 178 18.67 0.03 6.94
CA GLU A 178 18.17 1.39 7.16
C GLU A 178 19.30 2.38 6.86
N SER A 179 18.97 3.43 6.12
CA SER A 179 19.85 4.56 5.77
C SER A 179 19.03 5.85 5.78
N ASP A 180 19.65 7.01 5.57
CA ASP A 180 18.93 8.29 5.56
C ASP A 180 17.83 8.39 4.49
N GLY A 181 17.87 7.57 3.42
CA GLY A 181 16.89 7.61 2.34
C GLY A 181 16.02 6.36 2.17
N VAL A 182 16.53 5.19 2.56
CA VAL A 182 15.89 3.89 2.27
C VAL A 182 15.84 3.01 3.52
N LEU A 183 14.69 2.36 3.72
CA LEU A 183 14.46 1.31 4.71
C LEU A 183 14.00 0.03 4.00
N VAL A 184 14.62 -1.11 4.31
CA VAL A 184 14.21 -2.43 3.84
C VAL A 184 13.87 -3.31 5.04
N MET A 185 12.72 -3.98 5.00
CA MET A 185 12.29 -4.87 6.07
C MET A 185 11.55 -6.10 5.57
N ASP A 186 11.64 -7.18 6.35
CA ASP A 186 10.74 -8.33 6.23
C ASP A 186 9.57 -8.17 7.22
N SER A 187 8.36 -8.46 6.78
CA SER A 187 7.13 -8.44 7.58
C SER A 187 6.53 -9.84 7.67
N PHE A 188 6.31 -10.30 8.89
CA PHE A 188 5.64 -11.56 9.23
C PHE A 188 4.41 -11.18 10.05
N LEU A 189 3.24 -11.21 9.42
CA LEU A 189 1.98 -10.78 10.02
C LEU A 189 1.02 -11.96 9.94
N ASP A 190 0.29 -12.20 11.03
CA ASP A 190 -0.66 -13.31 11.14
C ASP A 190 -1.63 -13.37 9.95
N ASP A 191 -1.94 -14.58 9.49
CA ASP A 191 -2.78 -14.88 8.32
C ASP A 191 -2.38 -14.22 6.99
N LEU A 192 -1.24 -13.51 6.93
CA LEU A 192 -0.72 -12.90 5.72
C LEU A 192 0.57 -13.58 5.26
N PRO A 193 0.77 -13.74 3.94
CA PRO A 193 2.04 -14.22 3.43
C PRO A 193 3.17 -13.26 3.84
N PRO A 194 4.36 -13.75 4.21
CA PRO A 194 5.47 -12.91 4.58
C PRO A 194 5.93 -12.09 3.38
N THR A 195 6.29 -10.82 3.62
CA THR A 195 6.75 -9.91 2.56
C THR A 195 8.09 -9.29 2.91
N ARG A 196 8.82 -8.88 1.88
CA ARG A 196 9.93 -7.93 1.98
C ARG A 196 9.55 -6.65 1.27
N SER A 197 9.67 -5.53 1.96
CA SER A 197 9.30 -4.22 1.44
C SER A 197 10.44 -3.22 1.53
N LEU A 198 10.48 -2.29 0.57
CA LEU A 198 11.33 -1.12 0.54
C LEU A 198 10.47 0.12 0.74
N HIS A 199 10.92 1.04 1.60
CA HIS A 199 10.28 2.31 1.90
C HIS A 199 11.27 3.46 1.82
N PHE A 200 10.79 4.65 1.48
CA PHE A 200 11.54 5.88 1.72
C PHE A 200 11.41 6.28 3.20
N THR A 201 12.51 6.63 3.85
CA THR A 201 12.53 6.99 5.29
C THR A 201 11.69 8.22 5.63
N ASN A 202 11.51 9.15 4.69
CA ASN A 202 10.64 10.32 4.85
C ASN A 202 9.15 10.01 4.59
N ARG A 203 8.82 8.86 4.01
CA ARG A 203 7.47 8.43 3.60
C ARG A 203 7.23 6.95 3.91
N LEU A 204 7.48 6.56 5.16
CA LEU A 204 7.36 5.17 5.65
C LEU A 204 5.99 4.53 5.31
N GLU A 205 4.91 5.29 5.32
CA GLU A 205 3.54 4.86 5.00
C GLU A 205 3.35 4.41 3.55
N LEU A 206 4.26 4.78 2.64
CA LEU A 206 4.22 4.39 1.25
C LEU A 206 5.23 3.26 1.00
N VAL A 207 4.69 2.12 0.58
CA VAL A 207 5.50 0.99 0.10
C VAL A 207 6.00 1.34 -1.29
N GLN A 208 7.33 1.39 -1.47
CA GLN A 208 7.95 1.69 -2.75
C GLN A 208 8.09 0.41 -3.60
N SER A 209 8.56 -0.68 -2.99
CA SER A 209 8.66 -2.00 -3.63
C SER A 209 8.28 -3.08 -2.63
N GLU A 210 7.63 -4.15 -3.07
CA GLU A 210 7.28 -5.28 -2.21
C GLU A 210 7.31 -6.61 -2.97
N VAL A 211 7.83 -7.65 -2.30
CA VAL A 211 7.85 -9.04 -2.79
C VAL A 211 7.33 -9.98 -1.72
N PHE A 212 6.73 -11.09 -2.14
CA PHE A 212 6.44 -12.20 -1.25
C PHE A 212 7.71 -13.00 -0.94
N LEU A 213 7.74 -13.57 0.25
CA LEU A 213 8.80 -14.48 0.70
C LEU A 213 8.27 -15.92 0.76
N SER A 214 9.11 -16.86 0.37
CA SER A 214 8.91 -18.29 0.59
C SER A 214 9.19 -18.65 2.05
N LYS A 215 8.80 -19.86 2.47
CA LYS A 215 9.02 -20.35 3.85
C LYS A 215 10.49 -20.35 4.29
N ASP A 216 11.42 -20.47 3.34
CA ASP A 216 12.87 -20.43 3.58
C ASP A 216 13.45 -19.00 3.58
N GLY A 217 12.60 -17.98 3.42
CA GLY A 217 13.00 -16.57 3.34
C GLY A 217 13.53 -16.13 1.97
N SER A 218 13.52 -17.01 0.96
CA SER A 218 13.84 -16.63 -0.41
C SER A 218 12.68 -15.85 -1.06
N ILE A 219 12.99 -15.03 -2.06
CA ILE A 219 11.97 -14.24 -2.77
C ILE A 219 11.13 -15.15 -3.67
N ASP A 220 9.81 -15.07 -3.53
CA ASP A 220 8.87 -15.74 -4.42
C ASP A 220 8.69 -14.92 -5.71
N PHE A 221 9.29 -15.38 -6.80
CA PHE A 221 9.18 -14.77 -8.12
C PHE A 221 7.98 -15.26 -8.93
N THR A 222 7.11 -16.08 -8.35
CA THR A 222 5.90 -16.59 -9.04
C THR A 222 4.70 -15.66 -8.90
N LYS A 223 4.80 -14.62 -8.05
CA LYS A 223 3.71 -13.71 -7.72
C LYS A 223 4.23 -12.29 -7.50
N LEU A 224 3.37 -11.32 -7.82
CA LEU A 224 3.58 -9.91 -7.49
C LEU A 224 2.77 -9.53 -6.24
N ALA A 225 3.38 -8.79 -5.31
CA ALA A 225 2.69 -8.30 -4.13
C ALA A 225 1.78 -7.11 -4.46
N LEU A 226 2.33 -6.11 -5.15
CA LEU A 226 1.63 -4.86 -5.46
C LEU A 226 0.64 -5.02 -6.62
N ASP A 227 -0.59 -4.55 -6.43
CA ASP A 227 -1.65 -4.62 -7.45
C ASP A 227 -1.34 -3.77 -8.68
N VAL A 228 -0.64 -2.64 -8.52
CA VAL A 228 -0.17 -1.81 -9.65
C VAL A 228 0.71 -2.61 -10.61
N HIS A 229 1.68 -3.39 -10.10
CA HIS A 229 2.53 -4.22 -10.93
C HIS A 229 1.72 -5.28 -11.70
N LYS A 230 0.70 -5.88 -11.06
CA LYS A 230 -0.20 -6.83 -11.72
C LYS A 230 -1.00 -6.16 -12.84
N GLY A 231 -1.51 -4.94 -12.59
CA GLY A 231 -2.24 -4.15 -13.58
C GLY A 231 -1.38 -3.72 -14.76
N LEU A 232 -0.14 -3.32 -14.53
CA LEU A 232 0.82 -2.99 -15.59
C LEU A 232 1.02 -4.20 -16.53
N CYS A 233 1.10 -5.43 -16.01
CA CYS A 233 1.23 -6.65 -16.82
C CYS A 233 0.12 -6.85 -17.86
N ILE A 234 -1.06 -6.21 -17.75
CA ILE A 234 -2.09 -6.28 -18.79
C ILE A 234 -1.58 -5.73 -20.12
N GLY A 235 -0.67 -4.76 -20.10
CA GLY A 235 -0.08 -4.18 -21.32
C GLY A 235 0.58 -5.23 -22.21
N LEU A 236 1.12 -6.31 -21.61
CA LEU A 236 1.71 -7.42 -22.35
C LEU A 236 0.68 -8.23 -23.15
N ALA A 237 -0.55 -8.34 -22.65
CA ALA A 237 -1.65 -8.99 -23.36
C ALA A 237 -2.27 -8.10 -24.45
N LEU A 238 -2.01 -6.79 -24.41
CA LEU A 238 -2.41 -5.81 -25.43
C LEU A 238 -1.32 -5.57 -26.49
N THR A 239 -0.11 -6.08 -26.26
CA THR A 239 1.04 -5.91 -27.16
C THR A 239 1.15 -7.13 -28.07
N THR A 240 1.38 -6.90 -29.35
CA THR A 240 1.71 -8.01 -30.27
C THR A 240 3.05 -8.60 -29.85
N LYS A 241 3.13 -9.91 -29.63
CA LYS A 241 4.34 -10.56 -29.11
C LYS A 241 5.24 -11.01 -30.27
N PRO A 242 6.39 -10.35 -30.50
CA PRO A 242 7.39 -10.84 -31.44
C PRO A 242 8.13 -12.06 -30.88
N ASP A 243 8.94 -12.71 -31.71
CA ASP A 243 9.82 -13.81 -31.29
C ASP A 243 10.83 -13.39 -30.20
N SER A 244 11.24 -12.11 -30.22
CA SER A 244 12.11 -11.48 -29.21
C SER A 244 11.47 -10.20 -28.70
N LEU A 245 10.99 -10.23 -27.46
CA LEU A 245 10.26 -9.12 -26.84
C LEU A 245 11.22 -8.09 -26.19
N ARG A 246 11.09 -6.81 -26.52
CA ARG A 246 11.90 -5.73 -25.93
C ARG A 246 11.05 -4.84 -25.03
N ILE A 247 11.38 -4.81 -23.75
CA ILE A 247 10.63 -4.09 -22.71
C ILE A 247 11.49 -2.95 -22.17
N GLY A 248 10.96 -1.73 -22.22
CA GLY A 248 11.52 -0.59 -21.49
C GLY A 248 10.71 -0.36 -20.22
N LEU A 249 11.37 -0.19 -19.07
CA LEU A 249 10.70 0.07 -17.79
C LEU A 249 11.34 1.28 -17.11
N LEU A 250 10.59 2.38 -17.06
CA LEU A 250 10.98 3.61 -16.38
C LEU A 250 10.38 3.61 -14.98
N GLY A 251 11.24 3.73 -13.97
CA GLY A 251 10.86 3.55 -12.55
C GLY A 251 11.03 2.11 -12.09
N ALA A 252 12.25 1.58 -12.19
CA ALA A 252 12.53 0.18 -11.82
C ALA A 252 12.33 -0.13 -10.34
N GLY A 253 12.45 0.87 -9.46
CA GLY A 253 12.42 0.66 -8.03
C GLY A 253 13.48 -0.35 -7.58
N ALA A 254 13.15 -1.18 -6.59
CA ALA A 254 14.03 -2.27 -6.17
C ALA A 254 14.14 -3.41 -7.21
N GLY A 255 13.55 -3.26 -8.40
CA GLY A 255 13.64 -4.20 -9.51
C GLY A 255 12.64 -5.36 -9.45
N VAL A 256 11.55 -5.21 -8.69
CA VAL A 256 10.54 -6.27 -8.50
C VAL A 256 9.86 -6.66 -9.82
N LEU A 257 9.23 -5.70 -10.49
CA LEU A 257 8.56 -5.95 -11.77
C LEU A 257 9.52 -6.43 -12.88
N PRO A 258 10.70 -5.82 -13.12
CA PRO A 258 11.60 -6.32 -14.17
C PRO A 258 12.15 -7.71 -13.87
N ALA A 259 12.50 -8.04 -12.62
CA ALA A 259 12.95 -9.38 -12.26
C ALA A 259 11.82 -10.43 -12.35
N TYR A 260 10.58 -10.02 -12.06
CA TYR A 260 9.41 -10.87 -12.27
C TYR A 260 9.19 -11.15 -13.76
N LEU A 261 9.24 -10.14 -14.62
CA LEU A 261 9.07 -10.29 -16.07
C LEU A 261 10.19 -11.14 -16.68
N GLU A 262 11.45 -10.92 -16.29
CA GLU A 262 12.60 -11.72 -16.75
C GLU A 262 12.37 -13.22 -16.54
N LYS A 263 11.80 -13.60 -15.40
CA LYS A 263 11.57 -15.00 -15.03
C LYS A 263 10.31 -15.62 -15.63
N ASN A 264 9.29 -14.82 -15.87
CA ASN A 264 7.95 -15.31 -16.17
C ASN A 264 7.51 -15.08 -17.63
N VAL A 265 8.27 -14.33 -18.42
CA VAL A 265 8.11 -14.27 -19.89
C VAL A 265 8.83 -15.47 -20.52
N ILE A 266 8.09 -16.25 -21.32
CA ILE A 266 8.62 -17.39 -22.07
C ILE A 266 9.20 -16.88 -23.39
N GLY A 267 10.39 -17.37 -23.76
CA GLY A 267 11.05 -17.00 -25.00
C GLY A 267 12.13 -15.93 -24.81
N ASP A 268 12.58 -15.35 -25.93
CA ASP A 268 13.61 -14.33 -25.90
C ASP A 268 13.01 -13.00 -25.44
N VAL A 269 13.64 -12.39 -24.44
CA VAL A 269 13.21 -11.11 -23.87
C VAL A 269 14.42 -10.30 -23.46
N HIS A 270 14.39 -9.02 -23.79
CA HIS A 270 15.33 -8.01 -23.32
C HIS A 270 14.58 -6.94 -22.55
N ILE A 271 15.02 -6.65 -21.33
CA ILE A 271 14.39 -5.70 -20.42
C ILE A 271 15.41 -4.64 -20.04
N ASP A 272 15.11 -3.39 -20.36
CA ASP A 272 15.84 -2.22 -19.90
C ASP A 272 15.10 -1.61 -18.70
N ALA A 273 15.63 -1.81 -17.49
CA ALA A 273 15.07 -1.26 -16.27
C ALA A 273 15.84 -0.02 -15.83
N VAL A 274 15.15 1.11 -15.73
CA VAL A 274 15.72 2.44 -15.53
C VAL A 274 15.24 3.04 -14.23
N ASP A 275 16.17 3.49 -13.38
CA ASP A 275 15.85 4.25 -12.16
C ASP A 275 16.99 5.24 -11.86
N PRO A 276 16.70 6.53 -11.61
CA PRO A 276 17.73 7.52 -11.35
C PRO A 276 18.41 7.33 -9.98
N SER A 277 17.78 6.59 -9.05
CA SER A 277 18.29 6.43 -7.69
C SER A 277 19.26 5.27 -7.56
N ILE A 278 20.54 5.59 -7.40
CA ILE A 278 21.59 4.61 -7.07
C ILE A 278 21.23 3.82 -5.82
N ALA A 279 20.72 4.48 -4.78
CA ALA A 279 20.38 3.84 -3.51
C ALA A 279 19.27 2.80 -3.66
N ILE A 280 18.27 3.07 -4.50
CA ILE A 280 17.16 2.15 -4.77
C ILE A 280 17.62 0.93 -5.56
N LEU A 281 18.39 1.13 -6.63
CA LEU A 281 18.95 0.01 -7.41
C LEU A 281 19.95 -0.82 -6.59
N GLN A 282 20.74 -0.19 -5.72
CA GLN A 282 21.65 -0.89 -4.80
C GLN A 282 20.86 -1.73 -3.80
N ALA A 283 19.82 -1.19 -3.17
CA ALA A 283 18.94 -1.94 -2.28
C ALA A 283 18.26 -3.10 -3.04
N GLY A 284 17.87 -2.89 -4.30
CA GLY A 284 17.36 -3.94 -5.18
C GLY A 284 18.35 -5.09 -5.35
N ARG A 285 19.62 -4.78 -5.59
CA ARG A 285 20.69 -5.79 -5.75
C ARG A 285 20.96 -6.56 -4.47
N GLU A 286 21.04 -5.87 -3.34
CA GLU A 286 21.40 -6.46 -2.04
C GLU A 286 20.26 -7.26 -1.41
N TYR A 287 19.02 -6.75 -1.49
CA TYR A 287 17.89 -7.31 -0.72
C TYR A 287 16.76 -7.88 -1.57
N PHE A 288 16.65 -7.51 -2.86
CA PHE A 288 15.58 -7.98 -3.76
C PHE A 288 16.08 -8.94 -4.86
N ASN A 289 17.36 -9.35 -4.79
CA ASN A 289 18.01 -10.23 -5.77
C ASN A 289 17.89 -9.69 -7.22
N LEU A 290 17.92 -8.36 -7.37
CA LEU A 290 18.03 -7.70 -8.67
C LEU A 290 19.42 -7.93 -9.26
N LYS A 291 19.52 -8.57 -10.42
CA LYS A 291 20.80 -8.90 -11.06
C LYS A 291 20.73 -8.55 -12.53
N GLN A 292 21.79 -7.94 -13.05
CA GLN A 292 21.96 -7.82 -14.49
C GLN A 292 22.20 -9.20 -15.09
N SER A 293 21.66 -9.41 -16.29
CA SER A 293 21.80 -10.63 -17.06
C SER A 293 21.82 -10.30 -18.55
N THR A 294 21.86 -11.32 -19.41
CA THR A 294 21.67 -11.12 -20.86
C THR A 294 20.24 -10.69 -21.21
N ARG A 295 19.28 -10.93 -20.32
CA ARG A 295 17.85 -10.62 -20.49
C ARG A 295 17.42 -9.33 -19.77
N LEU A 296 18.16 -8.89 -18.76
CA LEU A 296 17.84 -7.71 -17.94
C LEU A 296 19.05 -6.78 -17.78
N ALA A 297 18.93 -5.58 -18.36
CA ALA A 297 19.87 -4.48 -18.21
C ALA A 297 19.36 -3.46 -17.19
N LEU A 298 20.28 -2.86 -16.42
CA LEU A 298 19.96 -1.85 -15.40
C LEU A 298 20.63 -0.53 -15.75
N HIS A 299 19.86 0.55 -15.76
CA HIS A 299 20.33 1.88 -16.12
C HIS A 299 20.08 2.88 -14.99
N THR A 300 21.11 3.64 -14.64
CA THR A 300 21.03 4.64 -13.57
C THR A 300 21.02 6.04 -14.17
N GLU A 301 19.83 6.48 -14.60
CA GLU A 301 19.59 7.78 -15.20
C GLU A 301 18.10 8.13 -15.14
N PHE A 302 17.74 9.35 -15.54
CA PHE A 302 16.34 9.73 -15.68
C PHE A 302 15.71 9.04 -16.90
N GLY A 303 14.42 8.70 -16.80
CA GLY A 303 13.72 7.98 -17.87
C GLY A 303 13.64 8.77 -19.17
N GLU A 304 13.51 10.10 -19.07
CA GLU A 304 13.54 11.01 -20.22
C GLU A 304 14.89 10.98 -20.94
N ASP A 305 15.99 11.02 -20.19
CA ASP A 305 17.35 10.96 -20.74
C ASP A 305 17.63 9.60 -21.41
N PHE A 306 17.12 8.52 -20.81
CA PHE A 306 17.23 7.17 -21.35
C PHE A 306 16.50 7.06 -22.70
N LEU A 307 15.24 7.49 -22.75
CA LEU A 307 14.42 7.46 -23.96
C LEU A 307 14.99 8.31 -25.09
N ALA A 308 15.57 9.47 -24.77
CA ALA A 308 16.19 10.34 -25.75
C ALA A 308 17.35 9.67 -26.52
N LYS A 309 18.03 8.70 -25.88
CA LYS A 309 19.16 7.94 -26.47
C LYS A 309 18.74 6.70 -27.25
N GLN A 310 17.52 6.22 -27.06
CA GLN A 310 17.04 5.01 -27.73
C GLN A 310 16.82 5.24 -29.21
N GLU A 311 17.04 4.22 -30.02
CA GLU A 311 16.75 4.22 -31.45
C GLU A 311 15.24 4.16 -31.72
N SER A 312 14.83 4.51 -32.95
CA SER A 312 13.41 4.37 -33.33
C SER A 312 12.99 2.90 -33.40
N SER A 313 11.79 2.58 -32.94
CA SER A 313 11.24 1.21 -32.91
C SER A 313 12.13 0.18 -32.18
N SER A 314 12.83 0.62 -31.13
CA SER A 314 13.66 -0.20 -30.25
C SER A 314 12.87 -0.99 -29.21
N THR A 315 11.62 -0.63 -28.94
CA THR A 315 10.85 -1.13 -27.79
C THR A 315 9.47 -1.62 -28.22
N ASP A 316 9.07 -2.80 -27.76
CA ASP A 316 7.75 -3.36 -28.05
C ASP A 316 6.74 -2.98 -26.96
N TRP A 317 7.19 -2.94 -25.70
CA TRP A 317 6.36 -2.55 -24.57
C TRP A 317 7.12 -1.60 -23.64
N LEU A 318 6.58 -0.40 -23.45
CA LEU A 318 7.12 0.61 -22.52
C LEU A 318 6.25 0.67 -21.26
N ILE A 319 6.88 0.63 -20.10
CA ILE A 319 6.24 0.74 -18.79
C ILE A 319 6.73 2.03 -18.13
N ILE A 320 5.80 2.85 -17.65
CA ILE A 320 6.08 4.08 -16.92
C ILE A 320 5.46 3.93 -15.53
N ASP A 321 6.30 3.60 -14.55
CA ASP A 321 5.93 3.48 -13.14
C ASP A 321 6.78 4.44 -12.29
N VAL A 322 6.71 5.72 -12.64
CA VAL A 322 7.50 6.78 -12.02
C VAL A 322 6.58 7.62 -11.14
N GLU A 323 6.95 7.79 -9.88
CA GLU A 323 6.35 8.75 -8.96
C GLU A 323 7.45 9.73 -8.52
N ASP A 324 7.26 11.04 -8.73
CA ASP A 324 8.26 12.04 -8.30
C ASP A 324 8.30 12.23 -6.76
N GLY A 325 7.35 11.61 -6.06
CA GLY A 325 7.20 11.70 -4.62
C GLY A 325 6.93 13.13 -4.13
N SER A 326 6.62 14.06 -5.03
CA SER A 326 6.26 15.41 -4.65
C SER A 326 4.92 15.36 -3.90
N THR A 327 4.83 16.07 -2.79
CA THR A 327 3.54 16.33 -2.12
C THR A 327 2.78 17.44 -2.86
N SER A 328 3.01 17.58 -4.17
CA SER A 328 2.40 18.65 -4.94
C SER A 328 0.87 18.46 -4.91
N GLU A 329 0.14 19.57 -4.79
CA GLU A 329 -1.32 19.57 -4.84
C GLU A 329 -1.84 19.34 -6.27
N SER A 330 -0.98 18.86 -7.19
CA SER A 330 -1.41 18.57 -8.55
C SER A 330 -2.42 17.44 -8.54
N THR A 331 -3.41 17.59 -9.42
CA THR A 331 -4.46 16.60 -9.62
C THR A 331 -3.91 15.22 -9.99
N LEU A 332 -2.78 15.19 -10.70
CA LEU A 332 -2.04 14.01 -11.08
C LEU A 332 -0.66 14.04 -10.41
N ARG A 333 -0.34 13.00 -9.63
CA ARG A 333 0.91 12.83 -8.87
C ARG A 333 1.89 11.88 -9.55
N ALA A 334 1.38 10.88 -10.26
CA ALA A 334 2.17 9.99 -11.09
C ALA A 334 1.46 9.80 -12.43
N PRO A 335 2.18 9.75 -13.56
CA PRO A 335 3.61 10.05 -13.66
C PRO A 335 3.89 11.55 -13.48
N PRO A 336 5.16 11.97 -13.31
CA PRO A 336 5.51 13.38 -13.25
C PRO A 336 5.10 14.11 -14.53
N ALA A 337 4.79 15.41 -14.44
CA ALA A 337 4.27 16.18 -15.57
C ALA A 337 5.17 16.14 -16.83
N SER A 338 6.49 15.96 -16.66
CA SER A 338 7.44 15.80 -17.77
C SER A 338 7.11 14.61 -18.68
N PHE A 339 6.58 13.52 -18.11
CA PHE A 339 6.20 12.28 -18.80
C PHE A 339 4.88 12.39 -19.59
N LEU A 340 4.16 13.50 -19.43
CA LEU A 340 2.91 13.77 -20.17
C LEU A 340 3.03 15.04 -21.03
N THR A 341 4.24 15.46 -21.38
CA THR A 341 4.43 16.49 -22.39
C THR A 341 4.29 15.89 -23.78
N SER A 342 3.80 16.68 -24.76
CA SER A 342 3.74 16.21 -26.14
C SER A 342 5.12 15.83 -26.69
N ASP A 343 6.19 16.52 -26.27
CA ASP A 343 7.54 16.18 -26.72
C ASP A 343 8.03 14.86 -26.14
N PHE A 344 7.72 14.56 -24.87
CA PHE A 344 7.99 13.24 -24.31
C PHE A 344 7.16 12.15 -25.00
N LEU A 345 5.86 12.37 -25.23
CA LEU A 345 5.02 11.38 -25.93
C LEU A 345 5.44 11.14 -27.39
N LYS A 346 5.98 12.15 -28.09
CA LYS A 346 6.64 11.93 -29.40
C LYS A 346 7.85 11.02 -29.29
N GLN A 347 8.63 11.12 -28.21
CA GLN A 347 9.75 10.21 -27.97
C GLN A 347 9.25 8.79 -27.69
N VAL A 348 8.21 8.64 -26.87
CA VAL A 348 7.55 7.34 -26.63
C VAL A 348 7.06 6.73 -27.95
N GLU A 349 6.33 7.51 -28.75
CA GLU A 349 5.86 7.09 -30.07
C GLU A 349 7.01 6.65 -30.99
N ARG A 350 8.14 7.36 -30.96
CA ARG A 350 9.32 7.08 -31.78
C ARG A 350 9.99 5.77 -31.39
N VAL A 351 10.18 5.51 -30.09
CA VAL A 351 10.88 4.30 -29.62
C VAL A 351 10.02 3.05 -29.72
N LEU A 352 8.69 3.19 -29.66
CA LEU A 352 7.78 2.07 -29.81
C LEU A 352 7.80 1.51 -31.24
N THR A 353 7.66 0.19 -31.35
CA THR A 353 7.38 -0.43 -32.65
C THR A 353 6.02 -0.04 -33.18
N PRO A 354 5.75 -0.21 -34.49
CA PRO A 354 4.43 0.07 -35.06
C PRO A 354 3.27 -0.71 -34.40
N THR A 355 3.56 -1.83 -33.72
CA THR A 355 2.60 -2.66 -32.98
C THR A 355 2.80 -2.62 -31.46
N GLY A 356 3.66 -1.71 -30.99
CA GLY A 356 4.01 -1.60 -29.58
C GLY A 356 2.96 -0.90 -28.74
N SER A 357 3.15 -0.95 -27.42
CA SER A 357 2.27 -0.27 -26.46
C SER A 357 3.05 0.39 -25.34
N VAL A 358 2.40 1.37 -24.69
CA VAL A 358 2.85 1.94 -23.41
C VAL A 358 1.82 1.66 -22.32
N ALA A 359 2.28 1.36 -21.11
CA ALA A 359 1.47 1.28 -19.90
C ALA A 359 1.97 2.27 -18.85
N ILE A 360 1.07 3.11 -18.32
CA ILE A 360 1.40 4.21 -17.41
C ILE A 360 0.61 4.02 -16.11
N ASN A 361 1.31 3.98 -14.98
CA ASN A 361 0.67 4.08 -13.67
C ASN A 361 0.26 5.54 -13.40
N ALA A 362 -1.05 5.79 -13.30
CA ALA A 362 -1.62 7.10 -13.05
C ALA A 362 -2.16 7.20 -11.62
N ILE A 363 -1.49 7.98 -10.77
CA ILE A 363 -1.91 8.27 -9.38
C ILE A 363 -2.45 9.69 -9.32
N TYR A 364 -3.65 9.89 -8.78
CA TYR A 364 -4.34 11.17 -8.80
C TYR A 364 -5.08 11.45 -7.50
N SER A 365 -5.39 12.74 -7.25
CA SER A 365 -6.34 13.16 -6.20
C SER A 365 -7.77 13.34 -6.71
N ASP A 366 -7.93 13.61 -8.01
CA ASP A 366 -9.21 13.66 -8.73
C ASP A 366 -9.08 12.87 -10.04
N LYS A 367 -9.80 11.74 -10.10
CA LYS A 367 -9.74 10.77 -11.20
C LYS A 367 -10.17 11.39 -12.52
N ASP A 368 -11.32 12.05 -12.55
CA ASP A 368 -11.98 12.42 -13.80
C ASP A 368 -11.18 13.52 -14.50
N SER A 369 -10.71 14.49 -13.72
CA SER A 369 -9.81 15.55 -14.20
C SER A 369 -8.48 14.97 -14.70
N ALA A 370 -7.87 14.04 -13.96
CA ALA A 370 -6.60 13.42 -14.33
C ALA A 370 -6.71 12.59 -15.62
N LEU A 371 -7.73 11.73 -15.73
CA LEU A 371 -7.93 10.89 -16.91
C LEU A 371 -8.25 11.74 -18.14
N LYS A 372 -9.02 12.83 -18.00
CA LYS A 372 -9.26 13.78 -19.08
C LYS A 372 -7.97 14.42 -19.59
N THR A 373 -7.09 14.88 -18.69
CA THR A 373 -5.79 15.43 -19.09
C THR A 373 -4.92 14.39 -19.80
N ILE A 374 -4.84 13.17 -19.27
CA ILE A 374 -4.07 12.09 -19.91
C ILE A 374 -4.61 11.79 -21.30
N GLN A 375 -5.94 11.74 -21.46
CA GLN A 375 -6.59 11.53 -22.74
C GLN A 375 -6.19 12.59 -23.77
N GLU A 376 -6.33 13.87 -23.41
CA GLU A 376 -6.08 15.00 -24.31
C GLU A 376 -4.64 14.99 -24.83
N VAL A 377 -3.68 14.58 -24.00
CA VAL A 377 -2.26 14.52 -24.38
C VAL A 377 -1.91 13.23 -25.10
N MET A 378 -2.50 12.08 -24.75
CA MET A 378 -2.18 10.79 -25.39
C MET A 378 -2.89 10.56 -26.73
N ALA A 379 -4.12 11.05 -26.91
CA ALA A 379 -4.91 10.80 -28.12
C ALA A 379 -4.23 11.17 -29.45
N PRO A 380 -3.40 12.24 -29.54
CA PRO A 380 -2.66 12.55 -30.77
C PRO A 380 -1.55 11.54 -31.14
N HIS A 381 -1.09 10.72 -30.19
CA HIS A 381 0.09 9.85 -30.35
C HIS A 381 -0.24 8.35 -30.46
N PHE A 382 -1.44 7.96 -30.01
CA PHE A 382 -1.87 6.56 -29.95
C PHE A 382 -3.20 6.36 -30.65
N VAL A 383 -3.36 5.20 -31.30
CA VAL A 383 -4.59 4.84 -32.03
C VAL A 383 -5.73 4.59 -31.04
N GLU A 384 -5.40 3.99 -29.90
CA GLU A 384 -6.35 3.76 -28.81
C GLU A 384 -5.71 4.06 -27.46
N VAL A 385 -6.51 4.62 -26.55
CA VAL A 385 -6.17 4.80 -25.14
C VAL A 385 -7.15 3.99 -24.31
N TRP A 386 -6.64 3.08 -23.49
CA TRP A 386 -7.44 2.22 -22.62
C TRP A 386 -7.10 2.50 -21.16
N VAL A 387 -8.06 2.29 -20.27
CA VAL A 387 -7.90 2.50 -18.83
C VAL A 387 -8.33 1.27 -18.08
N LEU A 388 -7.49 0.85 -17.14
CA LEU A 388 -7.81 -0.08 -16.07
C LEU A 388 -7.97 0.71 -14.77
N GLU A 389 -9.19 0.82 -14.26
CA GLU A 389 -9.39 1.44 -12.94
C GLU A 389 -8.98 0.48 -11.82
N MET A 390 -8.22 1.01 -10.87
CA MET A 390 -7.79 0.32 -9.65
C MET A 390 -8.33 1.09 -8.44
N PRO A 391 -8.37 0.50 -7.23
CA PRO A 391 -8.95 1.15 -6.06
C PRO A 391 -8.34 2.52 -5.68
N LYS A 392 -7.07 2.77 -6.02
CA LYS A 392 -6.33 3.99 -5.63
C LYS A 392 -5.65 4.74 -6.80
N ASN A 393 -5.66 4.16 -7.99
CA ASN A 393 -4.93 4.63 -9.17
C ASN A 393 -5.60 4.08 -10.42
N SER A 394 -5.11 4.42 -11.60
CA SER A 394 -5.48 3.76 -12.85
C SER A 394 -4.24 3.37 -13.62
N ILE A 395 -4.32 2.31 -14.42
CA ILE A 395 -3.31 2.03 -15.44
C ILE A 395 -3.84 2.51 -16.78
N VAL A 396 -3.11 3.40 -17.45
CA VAL A 396 -3.48 3.92 -18.77
C VAL A 396 -2.59 3.27 -19.82
N PHE A 397 -3.20 2.73 -20.87
CA PHE A 397 -2.51 2.05 -21.97
C PHE A 397 -2.65 2.86 -23.26
N GLY A 398 -1.55 3.13 -23.93
CA GLY A 398 -1.52 3.71 -25.27
C GLY A 398 -1.11 2.66 -26.30
N LEU A 399 -1.99 2.38 -27.27
CA LEU A 399 -1.76 1.34 -28.29
C LEU A 399 -1.44 1.96 -29.65
N ARG A 400 -0.44 1.42 -30.35
CA ARG A 400 -0.08 1.82 -31.72
C ARG A 400 -0.97 1.16 -32.79
N THR A 401 -1.68 0.10 -32.43
CA THR A 401 -2.64 -0.60 -33.29
C THR A 401 -3.98 -0.78 -32.58
N PRO A 402 -5.10 -0.83 -33.31
CA PRO A 402 -6.39 -1.21 -32.72
C PRO A 402 -6.31 -2.60 -32.10
N THR A 403 -6.93 -2.79 -30.94
CA THR A 403 -7.10 -4.13 -30.35
C THR A 403 -8.54 -4.61 -30.45
N THR A 404 -8.71 -5.92 -30.66
CA THR A 404 -10.01 -6.58 -30.57
C THR A 404 -10.24 -7.05 -29.14
N PHE A 405 -10.95 -6.22 -28.37
CA PHE A 405 -11.51 -6.63 -27.08
C PHE A 405 -12.66 -7.64 -27.31
N PRO A 406 -12.78 -8.75 -26.55
CA PRO A 406 -12.34 -8.95 -25.16
C PRO A 406 -11.29 -10.05 -24.91
N THR A 407 -10.68 -10.66 -25.94
CA THR A 407 -9.75 -11.77 -25.72
C THR A 407 -8.34 -11.27 -25.46
N LEU A 408 -7.85 -11.50 -24.24
CA LEU A 408 -6.43 -11.31 -23.92
C LEU A 408 -5.59 -12.41 -24.57
N ASP A 409 -4.59 -12.02 -25.35
CA ASP A 409 -3.58 -12.98 -25.78
C ASP A 409 -2.64 -13.26 -24.61
N LEU A 410 -2.69 -14.48 -24.08
CA LEU A 410 -1.82 -14.96 -22.99
C LEU A 410 -0.83 -16.02 -23.48
N SER A 411 -0.72 -16.21 -24.81
CA SER A 411 0.31 -17.09 -25.38
C SER A 411 1.71 -16.62 -25.00
N ASN A 412 2.67 -17.54 -24.91
CA ASN A 412 4.06 -17.27 -24.54
C ASN A 412 4.26 -16.63 -23.15
N LEU A 413 3.26 -16.72 -22.27
CA LEU A 413 3.38 -16.36 -20.86
C LEU A 413 3.47 -17.62 -20.02
N SER A 414 4.26 -17.58 -18.94
CA SER A 414 4.20 -18.61 -17.91
C SER A 414 2.80 -18.69 -17.29
N SER A 415 2.49 -19.82 -16.66
CA SER A 415 1.20 -20.00 -15.99
C SER A 415 0.96 -18.98 -14.87
N GLU A 416 2.04 -18.53 -14.25
CA GLU A 416 2.13 -17.54 -13.19
C GLU A 416 1.74 -16.15 -13.69
N LEU A 417 2.35 -15.72 -14.80
CA LEU A 417 2.08 -14.43 -15.43
C LEU A 417 0.69 -14.38 -16.06
N ALA A 418 0.27 -15.46 -16.75
CA ALA A 418 -1.08 -15.57 -17.29
C ALA A 418 -2.15 -15.45 -16.18
N ARG A 419 -2.00 -16.20 -15.08
CA ARG A 419 -2.92 -16.13 -13.92
C ARG A 419 -2.94 -14.75 -13.28
N THR A 420 -1.79 -14.07 -13.23
CA THR A 420 -1.71 -12.70 -12.70
C THR A 420 -2.54 -11.74 -13.55
N ILE A 421 -2.40 -11.79 -14.87
CA ILE A 421 -3.13 -10.94 -15.80
C ILE A 421 -4.64 -11.26 -15.76
N GLU A 422 -5.01 -12.55 -15.82
CA GLU A 422 -6.41 -13.00 -15.73
C GLU A 422 -7.08 -12.56 -14.43
N GLY A 423 -6.38 -12.67 -13.29
CA GLY A 423 -6.91 -12.30 -11.98
C GLY A 423 -7.26 -10.81 -11.90
N VAL A 424 -6.38 -9.93 -12.41
CA VAL A 424 -6.67 -8.49 -12.45
C VAL A 424 -7.81 -8.19 -13.41
N PHE A 425 -7.78 -8.80 -14.59
CA PHE A 425 -8.77 -8.55 -15.64
C PHE A 425 -10.18 -8.97 -15.21
N THR A 426 -10.32 -10.12 -14.55
CA THR A 426 -11.61 -10.62 -14.06
C THR A 426 -12.14 -9.84 -12.85
N ALA A 427 -11.25 -9.35 -12.00
CA ALA A 427 -11.64 -8.48 -10.88
C ALA A 427 -12.10 -7.08 -11.34
N SER A 428 -11.52 -6.59 -12.44
CA SER A 428 -11.73 -5.23 -12.92
C SER A 428 -12.94 -5.14 -13.84
N HIS A 429 -14.11 -4.85 -13.27
CA HIS A 429 -15.32 -4.51 -14.05
C HIS A 429 -15.20 -3.15 -14.80
N GLN A 430 -14.03 -2.51 -14.76
CA GLN A 430 -13.78 -1.14 -15.24
C GLN A 430 -12.53 -1.06 -16.12
N PHE A 431 -12.35 -2.01 -17.04
CA PHE A 431 -11.43 -1.87 -18.16
C PHE A 431 -12.17 -1.34 -19.38
N TYR A 432 -11.83 -0.13 -19.84
CA TYR A 432 -12.57 0.54 -20.92
C TYR A 432 -11.68 1.42 -21.79
N LYS A 433 -12.16 1.69 -23.00
CA LYS A 433 -11.52 2.64 -23.93
C LYS A 433 -11.89 4.07 -23.52
N LEU A 434 -10.88 4.92 -23.36
CA LEU A 434 -11.04 6.34 -23.10
C LEU A 434 -11.52 7.01 -24.41
N GLN A 435 -12.75 7.54 -24.43
CA GLN A 435 -13.43 8.07 -25.62
C GLN A 435 -13.21 9.55 -25.82
#